data_AF-A0A7S0PAC9-F1
#
_entry.id   AF-A0A7S0PAC9-F1
#
_cell.length_a   1.000
_cell.length_b   1.000
_cell.length_c   1.000
_cell.angle_alpha   90.00
_cell.angle_beta   90.00
_cell.angle_gamma   90.00
#
_symmetry.space_group_name_H-M   'P 1'
#
loop_
_entity.id
_entity.type
_entity.pdbx_description
1 polymer ?
#
loop_
_entity_poly.entity_id
_entity_poly.type
_entity_poly.pdbx_seq_one_letter_code
_entity_poly.pdbx_strand_id
1 'polypeptide(L)'
;MASLFRRRKKVDIGGLDELITTSTVGGEENVAANITICDRVNLLRTPEELMEVVEVMRARLGVRDEAVTIPSLFLLEMLIKNCGMRFAQVVAANKGIFTQLENALQWLQRRIRAKEPGSVRASHKALELIQSWGEEFLPMRTSHGLEAFVALYHKLRARGFKFTAPQLDETRPPIFTPPSTSAPAPAAAATAPPSSSSRRHAPGATGGGSGSGSGSGSRRGGGGGTGAGAGAGAGAG
;
A
#
# COMPACT_ATOMS: atom_id res chain seq x y z
N MET A 1 46.90 -6.35 -1.50
CA MET A 1 45.77 -7.24 -1.83
C MET A 1 44.59 -6.41 -2.31
N ALA A 2 44.47 -6.20 -3.62
CA ALA A 2 43.34 -5.46 -4.19
C ALA A 2 42.06 -6.25 -3.92
N SER A 3 41.18 -5.67 -3.09
CA SER A 3 39.85 -6.21 -2.80
C SER A 3 39.14 -6.46 -4.13
N LEU A 4 38.86 -7.73 -4.42
CA LEU A 4 37.99 -8.17 -5.49
C LEU A 4 36.55 -7.76 -5.16
N PHE A 5 36.28 -6.45 -5.16
CA PHE A 5 34.94 -5.92 -5.36
C PHE A 5 34.60 -6.24 -6.81
N ARG A 6 34.17 -7.48 -7.03
CA ARG A 6 33.49 -7.87 -8.25
C ARG A 6 32.28 -6.94 -8.30
N ARG A 7 32.33 -5.87 -9.11
CA ARG A 7 31.17 -5.03 -9.38
C ARG A 7 30.08 -5.99 -9.84
N ARG A 8 29.07 -6.21 -9.00
CA ARG A 8 27.90 -7.01 -9.38
C ARG A 8 27.40 -6.38 -10.68
N LYS A 9 27.34 -7.15 -11.76
CA LYS A 9 26.72 -6.64 -12.99
C LYS A 9 25.27 -6.37 -12.64
N LYS A 10 24.82 -5.13 -12.91
CA LYS A 10 23.43 -4.73 -12.76
C LYS A 10 22.58 -5.68 -13.61
N VAL A 11 21.57 -6.29 -13.01
CA VAL A 11 20.62 -7.13 -13.73
C VAL A 11 19.63 -6.21 -14.43
N ASP A 12 19.29 -6.51 -15.67
CA ASP A 12 18.28 -5.74 -16.38
C ASP A 12 16.89 -6.12 -15.84
N ILE A 13 16.20 -5.14 -15.26
CA ILE A 13 14.82 -5.26 -14.75
C ILE A 13 13.84 -4.47 -15.64
N GLY A 14 14.23 -4.15 -16.87
CA GLY A 14 13.39 -3.53 -17.90
C GLY A 14 13.01 -2.08 -17.61
N GLY A 15 13.87 -1.29 -16.97
CA GLY A 15 13.56 0.09 -16.56
C GLY A 15 12.67 0.18 -15.31
N LEU A 16 12.54 -0.90 -14.54
CA LEU A 16 11.84 -0.88 -13.27
C LEU A 16 12.55 -0.01 -12.23
N ASP A 17 13.87 0.15 -12.32
CA ASP A 17 14.65 1.07 -11.49
C ASP A 17 14.22 2.53 -11.71
N GLU A 18 14.00 2.94 -12.95
CA GLU A 18 13.49 4.27 -13.28
C GLU A 18 12.04 4.42 -12.79
N LEU A 19 11.19 3.42 -13.01
CA LEU A 19 9.81 3.46 -12.51
C LEU A 19 9.74 3.55 -10.99
N ILE A 20 10.64 2.88 -10.26
CA ILE A 20 10.72 3.00 -8.80
C ILE A 20 11.01 4.46 -8.39
N THR A 21 11.75 5.23 -9.18
CA THR A 21 11.98 6.65 -8.86
C THR A 21 10.73 7.53 -9.02
N THR A 22 9.76 7.13 -9.86
CA THR A 22 8.49 7.86 -10.09
C THR A 22 7.37 7.52 -9.10
N SER A 23 7.62 6.58 -8.18
CA SER A 23 6.70 6.25 -7.07
C SER A 23 6.44 7.40 -6.08
N THR A 24 7.10 8.54 -6.28
CA THR A 24 6.92 9.76 -5.49
C THR A 24 6.66 10.95 -6.40
N VAL A 25 5.64 11.73 -6.07
CA VAL A 25 5.34 13.01 -6.73
C VAL A 25 5.15 14.06 -5.64
N GLY A 26 5.99 15.09 -5.62
CA GLY A 26 5.89 16.18 -4.63
C GLY A 26 6.12 15.78 -3.17
N GLY A 27 6.80 14.65 -2.91
CA GLY A 27 6.99 14.10 -1.56
C GLY A 27 5.85 13.20 -1.07
N GLU A 28 4.79 13.06 -1.87
CA GLU A 28 3.66 12.17 -1.63
C GLU A 28 3.78 10.88 -2.46
N GLU A 29 3.04 9.87 -2.05
CA GLU A 29 2.97 8.57 -2.73
C GLU A 29 2.24 8.63 -4.07
N ASN A 30 2.85 8.09 -5.12
CA ASN A 30 2.19 7.88 -6.40
C ASN A 30 1.54 6.49 -6.41
N VAL A 31 0.31 6.40 -5.89
CA VAL A 31 -0.41 5.13 -5.72
C VAL A 31 -0.50 4.34 -7.03
N ALA A 32 -0.79 5.01 -8.16
CA ALA A 32 -0.89 4.37 -9.46
C ALA A 32 0.45 3.75 -9.90
N ALA A 33 1.55 4.51 -9.76
CA ALA A 33 2.90 3.98 -10.04
C ALA A 33 3.25 2.83 -9.10
N ASN A 34 2.91 2.92 -7.81
CA ASN A 34 3.19 1.87 -6.82
C ASN A 34 2.51 0.54 -7.18
N ILE A 35 1.25 0.59 -7.63
CA ILE A 35 0.52 -0.60 -8.11
C ILE A 35 1.24 -1.18 -9.33
N THR A 36 1.57 -0.34 -10.31
CA THR A 36 2.29 -0.79 -11.52
C THR A 36 3.66 -1.39 -11.18
N ILE A 37 4.37 -0.84 -10.20
CA ILE A 37 5.63 -1.39 -9.71
C ILE A 37 5.41 -2.78 -9.10
N CYS A 38 4.39 -2.96 -8.25
CA CYS A 38 4.06 -4.27 -7.68
C CYS A 38 3.74 -5.31 -8.76
N ASP A 39 2.95 -4.94 -9.77
CA ASP A 39 2.62 -5.81 -10.90
C ASP A 39 3.88 -6.22 -11.67
N ARG A 40 4.77 -5.27 -11.94
CA ARG A 40 6.03 -5.55 -12.63
C ARG A 40 6.99 -6.42 -11.81
N VAL A 41 7.08 -6.19 -10.50
CA VAL A 41 7.88 -7.05 -9.60
C VAL A 41 7.33 -8.47 -9.59
N ASN A 42 6.01 -8.65 -9.60
CA ASN A 42 5.37 -9.96 -9.66
C ASN A 42 5.66 -10.73 -10.96
N LEU A 43 6.03 -10.04 -12.05
CA LEU A 43 6.42 -10.67 -13.31
C LEU A 43 7.89 -11.13 -13.33
N LEU A 44 8.73 -10.67 -12.40
CA LEU A 44 10.13 -11.07 -12.32
C LEU A 44 10.26 -12.55 -11.96
N ARG A 45 11.20 -13.23 -12.63
CA ARG A 45 11.28 -14.70 -12.59
C ARG A 45 12.40 -15.19 -11.70
N THR A 46 13.47 -14.41 -11.57
CA THR A 46 14.70 -14.85 -10.90
C THR A 46 14.93 -14.11 -9.57
N PRO A 47 15.56 -14.76 -8.57
CA PRO A 47 16.00 -14.08 -7.34
C PRO A 47 16.95 -12.90 -7.60
N GLU A 48 17.74 -12.96 -8.67
CA GLU A 48 18.70 -11.92 -9.05
C GLU A 48 18.01 -10.64 -9.51
N GLU A 49 16.92 -10.75 -10.29
CA GLU A 49 16.09 -9.60 -10.68
C GLU A 49 15.41 -8.97 -9.46
N LEU A 50 14.84 -9.78 -8.57
CA LEU A 50 14.23 -9.30 -7.32
C LEU A 50 15.27 -8.62 -6.42
N MET A 51 16.50 -9.15 -6.37
CA MET A 51 17.60 -8.56 -5.61
C MET A 51 17.98 -7.19 -6.15
N GLU A 52 17.95 -6.98 -7.47
CA GLU A 52 18.19 -5.66 -8.07
C GLU A 52 17.13 -4.65 -7.62
N VAL A 53 15.84 -5.05 -7.56
CA VAL A 53 14.76 -4.20 -7.00
C VAL A 53 15.06 -3.83 -5.55
N VAL A 54 15.50 -4.79 -4.72
CA VAL A 54 15.86 -4.53 -3.32
C VAL A 54 17.07 -3.59 -3.22
N GLU A 55 18.04 -3.69 -4.11
CA GLU A 55 19.20 -2.78 -4.16
C GLU A 55 18.79 -1.35 -4.56
N VAL A 56 17.87 -1.18 -5.52
CA VAL A 56 17.31 0.14 -5.88
C VAL A 56 16.57 0.74 -4.69
N MET A 57 15.72 -0.05 -4.01
CA MET A 57 15.02 0.39 -2.80
C MET A 57 15.99 0.77 -1.67
N ARG A 58 17.04 -0.02 -1.47
CA ARG A 58 18.10 0.28 -0.49
C ARG A 58 18.82 1.58 -0.82
N ALA A 59 19.21 1.79 -2.08
CA ALA A 59 19.88 3.02 -2.51
C ALA A 59 18.99 4.25 -2.27
N ARG A 60 17.68 4.11 -2.52
CA ARG A 60 16.70 5.18 -2.33
C ARG A 60 16.47 5.54 -0.86
N LEU A 61 16.41 4.55 0.03
CA LEU A 61 16.46 4.75 1.49
C LEU A 61 17.79 5.37 1.96
N GLY A 62 18.80 5.41 1.09
CA GLY A 62 20.10 6.06 1.27
C GLY A 62 20.11 7.58 1.12
N VAL A 63 19.13 8.16 0.43
CA VAL A 63 19.16 9.56 -0.03
C VAL A 63 19.08 10.58 1.12
N ARG A 64 18.73 10.16 2.36
CA ARG A 64 18.65 11.02 3.56
C ARG A 64 17.84 12.30 3.31
N ASP A 65 16.72 12.12 2.62
CA ASP A 65 15.69 13.13 2.39
C ASP A 65 14.35 12.49 2.79
N GLU A 66 13.54 13.19 3.58
CA GLU A 66 12.23 12.70 4.02
C GLU A 66 11.23 12.58 2.88
N ALA A 67 11.30 13.49 1.90
CA ALA A 67 10.47 13.45 0.70
C ALA A 67 10.74 12.19 -0.14
N VAL A 68 11.91 11.58 0.02
CA VAL A 68 12.26 10.30 -0.62
C VAL A 68 12.07 9.13 0.33
N THR A 69 12.42 9.29 1.60
CA THR A 69 12.43 8.23 2.62
C THR A 69 11.02 7.75 2.93
N ILE A 70 10.07 8.67 3.18
CA ILE A 70 8.69 8.29 3.53
C ILE A 70 8.05 7.48 2.41
N PRO A 71 8.00 7.95 1.15
CA PRO A 71 7.42 7.16 0.07
C PRO A 71 8.18 5.87 -0.22
N SER A 72 9.50 5.84 -0.01
CA SER A 72 10.28 4.60 -0.14
C SER A 72 9.88 3.56 0.90
N LEU A 73 9.58 3.98 2.13
CA LEU A 73 9.06 3.09 3.18
C LEU A 73 7.67 2.56 2.79
N PHE A 74 6.78 3.41 2.28
CA PHE A 74 5.46 3.00 1.76
C PHE A 74 5.58 2.01 0.59
N LEU A 75 6.43 2.28 -0.39
CA LEU A 75 6.63 1.36 -1.51
C LEU A 75 7.22 0.02 -1.04
N LEU A 76 8.17 0.03 -0.10
CA LEU A 76 8.74 -1.21 0.46
C LEU A 76 7.67 -2.04 1.18
N GLU A 77 6.80 -1.39 1.95
CA GLU A 77 5.63 -2.03 2.56
C GLU A 77 4.73 -2.69 1.52
N MET A 78 4.36 -1.93 0.49
CA MET A 78 3.50 -2.42 -0.59
C MET A 78 4.14 -3.63 -1.28
N LEU A 79 5.42 -3.58 -1.60
CA LEU A 79 6.12 -4.68 -2.25
C LEU A 79 6.16 -5.94 -1.39
N ILE A 80 6.46 -5.82 -0.09
CA ILE A 80 6.48 -6.98 0.82
C ILE A 80 5.10 -7.61 0.97
N LYS A 81 4.03 -6.80 1.02
CA LYS A 81 2.65 -7.28 1.14
C LYS A 81 2.09 -7.88 -0.15
N ASN A 82 2.46 -7.33 -1.31
CA ASN A 82 1.79 -7.62 -2.59
C ASN A 82 2.63 -8.46 -3.56
N CYS A 83 3.94 -8.62 -3.34
CA CYS A 83 4.83 -9.38 -4.24
C CYS A 83 5.14 -10.81 -3.78
N GLY A 84 4.36 -11.29 -2.80
CA GLY A 84 4.42 -12.65 -2.28
C GLY A 84 5.67 -13.00 -1.48
N MET A 85 5.69 -14.23 -0.95
CA MET A 85 6.75 -14.71 -0.05
C MET A 85 8.14 -14.67 -0.69
N ARG A 86 8.24 -14.89 -2.01
CA ARG A 86 9.51 -14.87 -2.75
C ARG A 86 10.22 -13.52 -2.62
N PHE A 87 9.48 -12.42 -2.69
CA PHE A 87 10.06 -11.09 -2.52
C PHE A 87 10.53 -10.87 -1.08
N ALA A 88 9.72 -11.23 -0.08
CA ALA A 88 10.09 -11.13 1.33
C ALA A 88 11.38 -11.92 1.65
N GLN A 89 11.54 -13.12 1.09
CA GLN A 89 12.75 -13.93 1.23
C GLN A 89 13.99 -13.25 0.63
N VAL A 90 13.85 -12.61 -0.54
CA VAL A 90 14.95 -11.87 -1.18
C VAL A 90 15.31 -10.63 -0.36
N VAL A 91 14.32 -9.92 0.20
CA VAL A 91 14.57 -8.82 1.14
C VAL A 91 15.32 -9.34 2.36
N ALA A 92 14.88 -10.45 2.97
CA ALA A 92 15.52 -11.07 4.14
C ALA A 92 16.99 -11.46 3.89
N ALA A 93 17.31 -11.92 2.68
CA ALA A 93 18.66 -12.25 2.27
C ALA A 93 19.58 -11.02 2.11
N ASN A 94 19.01 -9.82 1.92
CA ASN A 94 19.79 -8.58 1.74
C ASN A 94 20.11 -7.91 3.08
N LYS A 95 21.26 -8.23 3.69
CA LYS A 95 21.73 -7.56 4.93
C LYS A 95 21.86 -6.02 4.79
N GLY A 96 22.09 -5.55 3.57
CA GLY A 96 22.26 -4.13 3.26
C GLY A 96 21.00 -3.31 3.51
N ILE A 97 19.81 -3.82 3.15
CA ILE A 97 18.56 -3.08 3.34
C ILE A 97 18.21 -2.93 4.82
N PHE A 98 18.43 -3.96 5.65
CA PHE A 98 18.24 -3.86 7.11
C PHE A 98 19.22 -2.87 7.74
N THR A 99 20.50 -2.92 7.35
CA THR A 99 21.50 -1.93 7.78
C THR A 99 21.08 -0.52 7.38
N GLN A 100 20.52 -0.36 6.18
CA GLN A 100 20.04 0.92 5.69
C GLN A 100 18.82 1.43 6.48
N LEU A 101 17.87 0.56 6.82
CA LEU A 101 16.73 0.90 7.68
C LEU A 101 17.19 1.34 9.08
N GLU A 102 18.17 0.65 9.68
CA GLU A 102 18.78 1.10 10.94
C GLU A 102 19.43 2.47 10.82
N ASN A 103 20.16 2.72 9.73
CA ASN A 103 20.82 4.00 9.47
C ASN A 103 19.80 5.13 9.24
N ALA A 104 18.72 4.85 8.52
CA ALA A 104 17.61 5.78 8.29
C ALA A 104 16.95 6.14 9.62
N LEU A 105 16.64 5.16 10.48
CA LEU A 105 16.11 5.41 11.82
C LEU A 105 17.05 6.26 12.68
N GLN A 106 18.34 5.95 12.72
CA GLN A 106 19.31 6.75 13.48
C GLN A 106 19.41 8.19 12.97
N TRP A 107 19.33 8.38 11.65
CA TRP A 107 19.28 9.69 11.03
C TRP A 107 17.99 10.44 11.41
N LEU A 108 16.82 9.80 11.32
CA LEU A 108 15.54 10.38 11.73
C LEU A 108 15.53 10.77 13.22
N GLN A 109 16.11 9.95 14.09
CA GLN A 109 16.23 10.28 15.52
C GLN A 109 17.10 11.52 15.77
N ARG A 110 18.14 11.75 14.97
CA ARG A 110 18.92 13.00 15.04
C ARG A 110 18.08 14.21 14.62
N ARG A 111 17.32 14.09 13.52
CA ARG A 111 16.42 15.15 13.04
C ARG A 111 15.29 15.47 14.01
N ILE A 112 14.73 14.45 14.67
CA ILE A 112 13.72 14.64 15.74
C ILE A 112 14.32 15.46 16.88
N ARG A 113 15.55 15.16 17.34
CA ARG A 113 16.24 15.96 18.36
C ARG A 113 16.51 17.39 17.91
N ALA A 114 16.77 17.58 16.61
CA ALA A 114 16.92 18.90 15.99
C ALA A 114 15.57 19.60 15.70
N LYS A 115 14.44 18.99 16.05
CA LYS A 115 13.07 19.50 15.82
C LYS A 115 12.77 19.80 14.34
N GLU A 116 13.36 19.02 13.44
CA GLU A 116 13.11 19.20 12.01
C GLU A 116 11.73 18.65 11.62
N PRO A 117 10.95 19.39 10.80
CA PRO A 117 9.59 19.00 10.44
C PRO A 117 9.60 17.69 9.63
N GLY A 118 8.55 16.88 9.79
CA GLY A 118 8.38 15.60 9.07
C GLY A 118 9.13 14.39 9.65
N SER A 119 10.23 14.63 10.38
CA SER A 119 11.08 13.58 10.95
C SER A 119 10.37 12.60 11.89
N VAL A 120 9.40 13.10 12.68
CA VAL A 120 8.56 12.27 13.56
C VAL A 120 7.68 11.32 12.74
N ARG A 121 7.03 11.82 11.67
CA ARG A 121 6.16 11.03 10.81
C ARG A 121 6.95 9.91 10.13
N ALA A 122 8.10 10.24 9.57
CA ALA A 122 8.99 9.27 8.95
C ALA A 122 9.48 8.21 9.94
N SER A 123 9.89 8.62 11.14
CA SER A 123 10.34 7.67 12.18
C SER A 123 9.21 6.77 12.64
N HIS A 124 8.00 7.31 12.78
CA HIS A 124 6.83 6.52 13.17
C HIS A 124 6.53 5.45 12.11
N LYS A 125 6.48 5.84 10.82
CA LYS A 125 6.23 4.91 9.72
C LYS A 125 7.28 3.80 9.66
N ALA A 126 8.56 4.14 9.79
CA ALA A 126 9.63 3.15 9.78
C ALA A 126 9.50 2.13 10.94
N LEU A 127 9.20 2.61 12.14
CA LEU A 127 9.02 1.75 13.32
C LEU A 127 7.77 0.86 13.19
N GLU A 128 6.66 1.40 12.71
CA GLU A 128 5.43 0.65 12.43
C GLU A 128 5.70 -0.52 11.47
N LEU A 129 6.40 -0.27 10.36
CA LEU A 129 6.74 -1.32 9.39
C LEU A 129 7.61 -2.42 9.99
N ILE A 130 8.66 -2.01 10.71
CA ILE A 130 9.59 -2.97 11.31
C ILE A 130 8.88 -3.82 12.38
N GLN A 131 7.98 -3.23 13.17
CA GLN A 131 7.16 -3.98 14.10
C GLN A 131 6.24 -4.95 13.37
N SER A 132 5.49 -4.47 12.36
CA SER A 132 4.58 -5.30 11.57
C SER A 132 5.31 -6.52 11.01
N TRP A 133 6.45 -6.34 10.36
CA TRP A 133 7.22 -7.47 9.81
C TRP A 133 7.83 -8.36 10.90
N GLY A 134 8.31 -7.76 12.00
CA GLY A 134 8.90 -8.51 13.10
C GLY A 134 7.91 -9.44 13.81
N GLU A 135 6.65 -9.02 13.92
CA GLU A 135 5.57 -9.79 14.54
C GLU A 135 4.91 -10.75 13.53
N GLU A 136 4.60 -10.29 12.31
CA GLU A 136 3.96 -11.09 11.27
C GLU A 136 4.83 -12.26 10.79
N PHE A 137 6.14 -12.05 10.67
CA PHE A 137 7.07 -13.10 10.23
C PHE A 137 7.62 -13.96 11.36
N LEU A 138 7.29 -13.66 12.62
CA LEU A 138 7.75 -14.42 13.78
C LEU A 138 7.45 -15.93 13.68
N PRO A 139 6.22 -16.37 13.29
CA PRO A 139 5.88 -17.78 13.21
C PRO A 139 6.59 -18.52 12.06
N MET A 140 6.99 -17.80 11.02
CA MET A 140 7.58 -18.33 9.79
C MET A 140 9.09 -18.08 9.68
N ARG A 141 9.72 -17.50 10.72
CA ARG A 141 11.09 -16.96 10.63
C ARG A 141 12.11 -18.00 10.18
N THR A 142 12.05 -19.21 10.73
CA THR A 142 13.02 -20.28 10.43
C THR A 142 12.63 -21.07 9.19
N SER A 143 11.33 -21.35 9.02
CA SER A 143 10.85 -22.17 7.91
C SER A 143 10.93 -21.46 6.56
N HIS A 144 10.85 -20.13 6.54
CA HIS A 144 10.89 -19.33 5.32
C HIS A 144 12.14 -18.44 5.20
N GLY A 145 13.09 -18.50 6.13
CA GLY A 145 14.33 -17.69 6.05
C GLY A 145 14.08 -16.19 6.25
N LEU A 146 13.16 -15.83 7.14
CA LEU A 146 12.75 -14.43 7.43
C LEU A 146 13.37 -13.90 8.74
N GLU A 147 14.40 -14.56 9.26
CA GLU A 147 15.00 -14.22 10.56
C GLU A 147 15.53 -12.78 10.61
N ALA A 148 15.95 -12.22 9.47
CA ALA A 148 16.48 -10.87 9.40
C ALA A 148 15.46 -9.78 9.79
N PHE A 149 14.17 -9.96 9.43
CA PHE A 149 13.10 -9.04 9.83
C PHE A 149 12.87 -9.07 11.34
N VAL A 150 12.72 -10.28 11.89
CA VAL A 150 12.53 -10.53 13.32
C VAL A 150 13.74 -10.01 14.12
N ALA A 151 14.95 -10.27 13.64
CA ALA A 151 16.18 -9.82 14.28
C ALA A 151 16.28 -8.29 14.31
N LEU A 152 15.92 -7.59 13.23
CA LEU A 152 15.93 -6.13 13.20
C LEU A 152 14.96 -5.55 14.25
N TYR A 153 13.73 -6.09 14.32
CA TYR A 153 12.74 -5.67 15.31
C TYR A 153 13.25 -5.81 16.74
N HIS A 154 13.70 -7.00 17.14
CA HIS A 154 14.22 -7.22 18.49
C HIS A 154 15.49 -6.41 18.78
N LYS A 155 16.39 -6.26 17.81
CA LYS A 155 17.60 -5.44 17.95
C LYS A 155 17.26 -3.98 18.25
N LEU A 156 16.31 -3.39 17.54
CA LEU A 156 15.92 -2.00 17.75
C LEU A 156 15.21 -1.80 19.10
N ARG A 157 14.39 -2.77 19.52
CA ARG A 157 13.80 -2.78 20.87
C ARG A 157 14.88 -2.79 21.96
N ALA A 158 15.86 -3.67 21.84
CA ALA A 158 16.98 -3.74 22.78
C ALA A 158 17.80 -2.44 22.84
N ARG A 159 17.81 -1.65 21.76
CA ARG A 159 18.43 -0.32 21.69
C ARG A 159 17.53 0.82 22.19
N GLY A 160 16.32 0.52 22.67
CA GLY A 160 15.42 1.50 23.28
C GLY A 160 14.51 2.25 22.30
N PHE A 161 14.39 1.82 21.04
CA PHE A 161 13.39 2.38 20.13
C PHE A 161 11.98 2.05 20.63
N LYS A 162 11.13 3.07 20.72
CA LYS A 162 9.73 2.94 21.16
C LYS A 162 8.84 2.63 19.96
N PHE A 163 8.32 1.41 19.92
CA PHE A 163 7.33 0.98 18.94
C PHE A 163 5.93 1.35 19.43
N THR A 164 5.07 1.82 18.51
CA THR A 164 3.82 2.52 18.83
C THR A 164 2.61 1.61 18.95
N ALA A 165 2.60 0.44 18.31
CA ALA A 165 1.49 -0.51 18.44
C ALA A 165 1.71 -1.43 19.66
N PRO A 166 0.65 -1.74 20.44
CA PRO A 166 0.69 -2.84 21.40
C PRO A 166 1.10 -4.13 20.66
N GLN A 167 1.94 -4.96 21.27
CA GLN A 167 2.36 -6.21 20.64
C GLN A 167 1.15 -7.06 20.26
N LEU A 168 1.19 -7.72 19.10
CA LEU A 168 0.33 -8.86 18.85
C LEU A 168 0.67 -9.95 19.88
N ASP A 169 -0.13 -10.03 20.93
CA ASP A 169 -0.13 -11.15 21.86
C ASP A 169 -0.79 -12.35 21.16
N GLU A 170 -0.03 -13.41 20.92
CA GLU A 170 -0.51 -14.66 20.30
C GLU A 170 -1.58 -15.36 21.17
N THR A 171 -1.73 -14.97 22.44
CA THR A 171 -2.80 -15.44 23.33
C THR A 171 -4.08 -14.60 23.23
N ARG A 172 -4.06 -13.51 22.46
CA ARG A 172 -5.23 -12.65 22.26
C ARG A 172 -6.24 -13.37 21.35
N PRO A 173 -7.50 -13.52 21.78
CA PRO A 173 -8.52 -14.17 20.97
C PRO A 173 -8.75 -13.38 19.66
N PRO A 174 -9.02 -14.06 18.54
CA PRO A 174 -9.23 -13.41 17.24
C PRO A 174 -10.35 -12.38 17.33
N ILE A 175 -10.10 -11.17 16.80
CA ILE A 175 -11.11 -10.11 16.75
C ILE A 175 -12.17 -10.50 15.72
N PHE A 176 -13.27 -11.07 16.20
CA PHE A 176 -14.51 -11.16 15.45
C PHE A 176 -15.13 -9.77 15.37
N THR A 177 -14.83 -9.02 14.31
CA THR A 177 -15.72 -7.92 13.90
C THR A 177 -17.04 -8.54 13.45
N PRO A 178 -18.16 -8.35 14.18
CA PRO A 178 -19.46 -8.78 13.66
C PRO A 178 -19.79 -7.98 12.39
N PRO A 179 -20.46 -8.58 11.40
CA PRO A 179 -20.87 -7.86 10.20
C PRO A 179 -21.81 -6.70 10.58
N SER A 180 -21.58 -5.51 10.02
CA SER A 180 -22.50 -4.37 10.16
C SER A 180 -23.89 -4.74 9.62
N THR A 181 -24.82 -5.06 10.51
CA THR A 181 -26.24 -5.16 10.18
C THR A 181 -26.83 -3.77 10.04
N SER A 182 -26.67 -3.18 8.85
CA SER A 182 -27.55 -2.13 8.36
C SER A 182 -28.74 -2.81 7.66
N ALA A 183 -29.83 -3.04 8.39
CA ALA A 183 -31.14 -3.29 7.80
C ALA A 183 -32.18 -2.36 8.48
N PRO A 184 -33.09 -1.71 7.73
CA PRO A 184 -34.06 -0.77 8.29
C PRO A 184 -35.17 -1.50 9.05
N ALA A 185 -35.61 -0.91 10.16
CA ALA A 185 -36.68 -1.44 11.02
C ALA A 185 -38.02 -1.61 10.28
N PRO A 186 -38.76 -2.72 10.46
CA PRO A 186 -40.14 -2.81 10.02
C PRO A 186 -41.07 -2.18 11.07
N ALA A 187 -42.01 -1.36 10.58
CA ALA A 187 -43.07 -0.74 11.36
C ALA A 187 -43.97 -1.78 12.04
N ALA A 188 -44.09 -1.70 13.37
CA ALA A 188 -45.04 -2.49 14.13
C ALA A 188 -46.40 -1.77 14.17
N ALA A 189 -47.43 -2.53 13.80
CA ALA A 189 -48.83 -2.16 13.72
C ALA A 189 -49.43 -1.81 15.09
N ALA A 190 -50.34 -0.84 15.09
CA ALA A 190 -51.22 -0.54 16.21
C ALA A 190 -52.69 -0.48 15.74
N THR A 191 -53.48 -1.43 16.27
CA THR A 191 -54.87 -1.28 16.74
C THR A 191 -56.02 -1.22 15.72
N ALA A 192 -56.86 -2.28 15.71
CA ALA A 192 -58.23 -2.31 15.17
C ALA A 192 -59.24 -1.72 16.18
N PRO A 193 -60.50 -1.34 15.81
CA PRO A 193 -61.62 -2.30 15.76
C PRO A 193 -62.71 -1.92 14.69
N PRO A 194 -64.00 -2.37 14.73
CA PRO A 194 -64.46 -3.53 13.97
C PRO A 194 -65.68 -3.30 13.02
N SER A 195 -65.89 -4.31 12.15
CA SER A 195 -67.16 -4.85 11.62
C SER A 195 -68.12 -3.96 10.81
N SER A 196 -68.33 -4.34 9.53
CA SER A 196 -69.68 -4.54 8.98
C SER A 196 -69.67 -5.44 7.74
N SER A 197 -70.48 -6.49 7.82
CA SER A 197 -70.90 -7.46 6.82
C SER A 197 -71.37 -6.88 5.47
N SER A 198 -70.98 -7.52 4.35
CA SER A 198 -71.95 -8.00 3.34
C SER A 198 -71.32 -8.79 2.18
N ARG A 199 -71.82 -10.02 2.04
CA ARG A 199 -72.31 -10.70 0.83
C ARG A 199 -71.39 -10.84 -0.42
N ARG A 200 -71.10 -12.12 -0.69
CA ARG A 200 -71.31 -12.89 -1.95
C ARG A 200 -70.87 -12.24 -3.28
N HIS A 201 -69.89 -12.86 -3.96
CA HIS A 201 -70.03 -13.58 -5.25
C HIS A 201 -68.63 -13.82 -5.87
N ALA A 202 -68.33 -15.07 -6.23
CA ALA A 202 -67.53 -15.39 -7.42
C ALA A 202 -68.49 -15.39 -8.64
N PRO A 203 -68.07 -15.49 -9.93
CA PRO A 203 -66.76 -15.93 -10.44
C PRO A 203 -66.23 -15.18 -11.70
N GLY A 204 -64.99 -15.50 -12.07
CA GLY A 204 -64.67 -15.89 -13.45
C GLY A 204 -64.19 -14.84 -14.47
N ALA A 205 -63.18 -15.30 -15.23
CA ALA A 205 -62.92 -15.03 -16.65
C ALA A 205 -61.92 -13.93 -17.07
N THR A 206 -60.80 -14.42 -17.64
CA THR A 206 -60.22 -14.09 -18.96
C THR A 206 -59.78 -12.66 -19.29
N GLY A 207 -58.59 -12.55 -19.87
CA GLY A 207 -58.30 -11.49 -20.84
C GLY A 207 -56.83 -11.06 -20.87
N GLY A 208 -56.09 -11.53 -21.88
CA GLY A 208 -54.78 -11.00 -22.23
C GLY A 208 -54.86 -9.63 -22.91
N GLY A 209 -53.71 -8.97 -23.07
CA GLY A 209 -53.61 -7.73 -23.84
C GLY A 209 -52.25 -7.06 -23.70
N SER A 210 -51.47 -7.14 -24.77
CA SER A 210 -50.19 -6.47 -25.01
C SER A 210 -50.28 -4.95 -24.93
N GLY A 211 -49.15 -4.28 -24.62
CA GLY A 211 -49.06 -2.83 -24.71
C GLY A 211 -47.62 -2.32 -24.61
N SER A 212 -47.08 -1.93 -25.77
CA SER A 212 -45.78 -1.31 -25.97
C SER A 212 -45.71 0.13 -25.44
N GLY A 213 -44.52 0.59 -25.05
CA GLY A 213 -44.20 2.01 -24.88
C GLY A 213 -42.70 2.17 -24.62
N SER A 214 -41.92 2.69 -25.57
CA SER A 214 -41.72 4.12 -25.89
C SER A 214 -40.51 4.71 -25.17
N GLY A 215 -39.42 4.85 -25.92
CA GLY A 215 -38.90 6.19 -26.23
C GLY A 215 -37.79 6.78 -25.36
N SER A 216 -37.15 7.78 -25.97
CA SER A 216 -36.14 8.72 -25.46
C SER A 216 -34.69 8.21 -25.36
N GLY A 217 -33.66 8.94 -25.78
CA GLY A 217 -33.62 10.35 -26.18
C GLY A 217 -32.29 10.73 -26.86
N SER A 218 -32.36 11.90 -27.47
CA SER A 218 -31.42 12.55 -28.37
C SER A 218 -30.26 13.27 -27.68
N ARG A 219 -29.09 13.22 -28.36
CA ARG A 219 -28.20 14.34 -28.79
C ARG A 219 -27.53 15.30 -27.77
N ARG A 220 -26.40 15.81 -28.29
CA ARG A 220 -25.60 17.02 -27.99
C ARG A 220 -24.51 16.81 -26.94
N GLY A 221 -23.28 17.29 -27.10
CA GLY A 221 -22.66 18.14 -28.13
C GLY A 221 -21.59 19.04 -27.50
N GLY A 222 -20.48 19.29 -28.22
CA GLY A 222 -19.46 20.33 -27.96
C GLY A 222 -18.42 19.96 -26.88
N GLY A 223 -17.12 20.24 -27.01
CA GLY A 223 -16.35 21.10 -27.91
C GLY A 223 -15.29 21.84 -27.10
N GLY A 224 -14.04 21.91 -27.59
CA GLY A 224 -13.04 22.90 -27.12
C GLY A 224 -11.63 22.37 -26.86
N GLY A 225 -10.63 23.03 -27.45
CA GLY A 225 -9.26 23.05 -26.91
C GLY A 225 -8.13 22.92 -27.94
N THR A 226 -7.87 23.95 -28.75
CA THR A 226 -6.56 24.15 -29.41
C THR A 226 -5.85 25.33 -28.76
N GLY A 227 -4.62 25.12 -28.28
CA GLY A 227 -3.75 26.15 -27.75
C GLY A 227 -2.32 25.88 -28.20
N ALA A 228 -1.82 26.70 -29.13
CA ALA A 228 -0.43 26.74 -29.56
C ALA A 228 0.09 28.18 -29.37
N GLY A 229 1.32 28.32 -28.89
CA GLY A 229 1.98 29.62 -28.75
C GLY A 229 3.33 29.51 -28.05
N ALA A 230 4.39 29.34 -28.85
CA ALA A 230 5.78 29.40 -28.45
C ALA A 230 6.28 30.86 -28.29
N GLY A 231 7.30 31.06 -27.46
CA GLY A 231 8.02 32.34 -27.37
C GLY A 231 9.32 32.19 -26.58
N ALA A 232 10.45 32.12 -27.29
CA ALA A 232 11.80 32.14 -26.76
C ALA A 232 12.27 33.58 -26.47
N GLY A 233 13.19 33.74 -25.53
CA GLY A 233 13.88 35.01 -25.28
C GLY A 233 15.07 34.83 -24.35
N ALA A 234 16.28 34.84 -24.93
CA ALA A 234 17.56 34.91 -24.25
C ALA A 234 17.87 36.35 -23.77
N GLY A 235 18.72 36.50 -22.77
CA GLY A 235 19.29 37.80 -22.40
C GLY A 235 20.22 37.73 -21.21
N ALA A 236 21.51 37.94 -21.46
CA ALA A 236 22.59 38.02 -20.50
C ALA A 236 22.55 39.34 -19.69
N GLY A 237 23.14 39.31 -18.50
CA GLY A 237 23.37 40.45 -17.61
C GLY A 237 23.87 39.98 -16.26
#